data_AF-A0A5B6WPK8-F1
#
_entry.id   AF-A0A5B6WPK8-F1
#
_cell.length_a   1.000
_cell.length_b   1.000
_cell.length_c   1.000
_cell.angle_alpha   90.00
_cell.angle_beta   90.00
_cell.angle_gamma   90.00
#
_symmetry.space_group_name_H-M   'P 1'
#
loop_
_entity.id
_entity.type
_entity.pdbx_description
1 polymer ?
#
loop_
_entity_poly.entity_id
_entity_poly.type
_entity_poly.pdbx_seq_one_letter_code
_entity_poly.pdbx_strand_id
1 'polypeptide(L)'
;MAATKKVSSLFPLLSLICFISFFLLLSISRKASISSSTTHPQFLRFKPIDANPTTRSDPFATDDSSCDYSDVLWIYDPNVGFDRYDSSWKEICKGWNCILNNKSNGRDIIKWRWKPPNCDLPPFDPLQFLYTYRDTNIGTSPISLSQS
;
A
#
# COMPACT_ATOMS: atom_id res chain seq x y z
N MET A 1 41.91 58.86 -23.06
CA MET A 1 42.28 57.62 -22.34
C MET A 1 40.99 56.99 -21.83
N ALA A 2 40.51 55.93 -22.47
CA ALA A 2 39.23 55.30 -22.12
C ALA A 2 39.46 54.23 -21.04
N ALA A 3 38.94 54.46 -19.85
CA ALA A 3 38.99 53.52 -18.74
C ALA A 3 38.00 52.37 -18.97
N THR A 4 38.50 51.15 -19.02
CA THR A 4 37.73 49.93 -19.23
C THR A 4 36.87 49.64 -17.99
N LYS A 5 35.54 49.59 -18.17
CA LYS A 5 34.58 49.19 -17.13
C LYS A 5 34.74 47.69 -16.83
N LYS A 6 35.62 47.36 -15.88
CA LYS A 6 35.90 46.00 -15.40
C LYS A 6 34.93 45.53 -14.30
N VAL A 7 33.69 46.05 -14.27
CA VAL A 7 32.70 45.82 -13.20
C VAL A 7 31.47 45.03 -13.70
N SER A 8 31.49 44.48 -14.92
CA SER A 8 30.32 43.83 -15.52
C SER A 8 30.35 42.28 -15.55
N SER A 9 31.48 41.64 -15.20
CA SER A 9 31.64 40.18 -15.37
C SER A 9 31.42 39.37 -14.09
N LEU A 10 31.46 39.99 -12.90
CA LEU A 10 31.35 39.30 -11.61
C LEU A 10 29.89 39.05 -11.19
N PHE A 11 28.97 39.94 -11.60
CA PHE A 11 27.55 39.84 -11.27
C PHE A 11 26.88 38.55 -11.80
N PRO A 12 27.06 38.14 -13.08
CA PRO A 12 26.45 36.89 -13.57
C PRO A 12 27.06 35.66 -12.89
N LEU A 13 28.34 35.71 -12.53
CA LEU A 13 29.04 34.61 -11.87
C LEU A 13 28.57 34.44 -10.41
N LEU A 14 28.37 35.55 -9.69
CA LEU A 14 27.80 35.54 -8.34
C LEU A 14 26.34 35.02 -8.35
N SER A 15 25.54 35.45 -9.33
CA SER A 15 24.17 34.98 -9.51
C SER A 15 24.10 33.47 -9.76
N LEU A 16 24.98 32.94 -10.62
CA LEU A 16 25.07 31.51 -10.92
C LEU A 16 25.46 30.70 -9.67
N ILE A 17 26.44 31.17 -8.89
CA ILE A 17 26.86 30.49 -7.64
C ILE A 17 25.70 30.45 -6.64
N CYS A 18 24.96 31.55 -6.47
CA CYS A 18 23.79 31.60 -5.60
C CYS A 18 22.70 30.62 -6.04
N PHE A 19 22.43 30.54 -7.35
CA PHE A 19 21.47 29.61 -7.92
C PHE A 19 21.88 28.15 -7.64
N ILE A 20 23.11 27.76 -7.96
CA ILE A 20 23.61 26.40 -7.72
C ILE A 20 23.59 26.04 -6.22
N SER A 21 23.99 26.97 -5.35
CA SER A 21 23.92 26.78 -3.89
C SER A 21 22.49 26.51 -3.42
N PHE A 22 21.50 27.26 -3.92
CA PHE A 22 20.09 27.07 -3.60
C PHE A 22 19.58 25.69 -4.04
N PHE A 23 19.92 25.23 -5.25
CA PHE A 23 19.55 23.88 -5.73
C PHE A 23 20.23 22.76 -4.94
N LEU A 24 21.47 22.95 -4.52
CA LEU A 24 22.18 22.00 -3.66
C LEU A 24 21.55 21.93 -2.27
N LEU A 25 21.20 23.06 -1.67
CA LEU A 25 20.48 23.11 -0.38
C LEU A 25 19.13 22.41 -0.47
N LEU A 26 18.34 22.66 -1.52
CA LEU A 26 17.06 21.96 -1.75
C LEU A 26 17.24 20.44 -1.95
N SER A 27 18.33 20.03 -2.59
CA SER A 27 18.64 18.61 -2.80
C SER A 27 19.07 17.93 -1.50
N ILE A 28 19.89 18.59 -0.67
CA ILE A 28 20.28 18.09 0.65
C ILE A 28 19.07 18.03 1.59
N SER A 29 18.19 19.04 1.59
CA SER A 29 16.95 19.02 2.37
C SER A 29 16.05 17.85 1.97
N ARG A 30 15.86 17.61 0.66
CA ARG A 30 15.11 16.43 0.18
C ARG A 30 15.78 15.11 0.58
N LYS A 31 17.11 15.03 0.49
CA LYS A 31 17.86 13.83 0.86
C LYS A 31 17.86 13.58 2.37
N ALA A 32 17.85 14.63 3.20
CA ALA A 32 17.65 14.55 4.64
C ALA A 32 16.22 14.05 4.95
N SER A 33 15.19 14.58 4.28
CA SER A 33 13.81 14.07 4.41
C SER A 33 13.65 12.60 3.98
N ILE A 34 14.44 12.13 3.00
CA ILE A 34 14.43 10.73 2.56
C ILE A 34 15.28 9.84 3.50
N SER A 35 16.36 10.37 4.07
CA SER A 35 17.28 9.59 4.91
C SER A 35 16.86 9.49 6.38
N SER A 36 16.02 10.40 6.88
CA SER A 36 15.45 10.34 8.23
C SER A 36 14.08 9.63 8.27
N SER A 37 13.89 8.63 7.42
CA SER A 37 12.76 7.71 7.51
C SER A 37 13.16 6.30 7.04
N THR A 38 14.13 5.71 7.74
CA THR A 38 14.07 4.26 8.02
C THR A 38 13.39 4.06 9.37
N THR A 39 12.27 4.75 9.57
CA THR A 39 11.25 4.23 10.46
C THR A 39 10.49 3.26 9.57
N HIS A 40 10.73 1.96 9.77
CA HIS A 40 9.79 0.92 9.35
C HIS A 40 8.39 1.53 9.54
N PRO A 41 7.58 1.73 8.48
CA PRO A 41 6.24 2.22 8.71
C PRO A 41 5.69 1.26 9.75
N GLN A 42 5.28 1.78 10.90
CA GLN A 42 4.42 1.03 11.79
C GLN A 42 3.10 0.95 11.02
N PHE A 43 3.11 0.12 9.97
CA PHE A 43 1.97 -0.63 9.52
C PHE A 43 1.38 -1.11 10.81
N LEU A 44 0.21 -0.56 11.14
CA LEU A 44 -0.51 -0.78 12.38
C LEU A 44 -0.10 -2.14 12.89
N ARG A 45 0.56 -2.22 14.06
CA ARG A 45 0.81 -3.51 14.67
C ARG A 45 -0.58 -4.05 14.98
N PHE A 46 -1.20 -4.66 13.99
CA PHE A 46 -2.45 -5.37 14.11
C PHE A 46 -2.04 -6.48 15.07
N LYS A 47 -2.30 -6.27 16.36
CA LYS A 47 -2.38 -7.39 17.28
C LYS A 47 -3.39 -8.31 16.62
N PRO A 48 -3.02 -9.54 16.23
CA PRO A 48 -4.03 -10.54 15.95
C PRO A 48 -4.93 -10.54 17.17
N ILE A 49 -6.20 -10.19 16.99
CA ILE A 49 -7.16 -10.37 18.07
C ILE A 49 -7.21 -11.87 18.25
N ASP A 50 -6.81 -12.34 19.43
CA ASP A 50 -6.98 -13.72 19.86
C ASP A 50 -8.41 -14.13 19.52
N ALA A 51 -8.56 -14.94 18.47
CA ALA A 51 -9.79 -15.65 18.25
C ALA A 51 -10.00 -16.49 19.51
N ASN A 52 -11.13 -16.26 20.19
CA ASN A 52 -11.59 -16.99 21.36
C ASN A 52 -11.10 -18.46 21.33
N PRO A 53 -10.40 -18.96 22.37
CA PRO A 53 -9.77 -20.26 22.35
C PRO A 53 -10.82 -21.36 22.50
N THR A 54 -11.58 -21.63 21.44
CA THR A 54 -12.29 -22.89 21.29
C THR A 54 -11.32 -23.88 20.64
N THR A 55 -10.47 -24.47 21.49
CA THR A 55 -9.75 -25.72 21.32
C THR A 55 -9.86 -26.37 19.92
N ARG A 56 -8.97 -25.97 19.01
CA ARG A 56 -8.33 -26.90 18.08
C ARG A 56 -6.84 -26.67 18.19
N SER A 57 -6.23 -27.48 19.04
CA SER A 57 -4.79 -27.69 19.05
C SER A 57 -4.41 -28.33 17.72
N ASP A 58 -4.12 -27.50 16.72
CA ASP A 58 -3.43 -27.95 15.52
C ASP A 58 -1.93 -28.11 15.90
N PRO A 59 -1.35 -29.32 15.85
CA PRO A 59 0.02 -29.56 16.35
C PRO A 59 1.13 -28.91 15.51
N PHE A 60 0.78 -28.11 14.50
CA PHE A 60 1.71 -27.53 13.54
C PHE A 60 1.92 -26.02 13.68
N ALA A 61 1.36 -25.38 14.72
CA ALA A 61 1.73 -24.00 15.06
C ALA A 61 3.11 -23.95 15.74
N THR A 62 4.14 -24.37 15.00
CA THR A 62 5.53 -24.12 15.34
C THR A 62 5.96 -22.81 14.72
N ASP A 63 6.48 -21.97 15.61
CA ASP A 63 7.32 -20.80 15.39
C ASP A 63 6.62 -19.44 15.28
N ASP A 64 7.03 -18.56 16.19
CA ASP A 64 6.74 -17.12 16.28
C ASP A 64 7.51 -16.37 15.17
N SER A 65 7.58 -16.99 13.98
CA SER A 65 8.15 -16.41 12.79
C SER A 65 7.11 -15.44 12.23
N SER A 66 7.46 -14.16 12.18
CA SER A 66 6.65 -13.15 11.53
C SER A 66 6.30 -13.60 10.11
N CYS A 67 5.00 -13.70 9.81
CA CYS A 67 4.57 -14.01 8.45
C CYS A 67 4.99 -12.87 7.49
N ASP A 68 5.75 -13.18 6.45
CA ASP A 68 6.08 -12.22 5.40
C ASP A 68 4.94 -12.14 4.39
N TYR A 69 4.23 -11.02 4.36
CA TYR A 69 3.11 -10.78 3.44
C TYR A 69 3.56 -10.20 2.09
N SER A 70 4.86 -9.98 1.91
CA SER A 70 5.43 -9.37 0.70
C SER A 70 5.66 -10.39 -0.40
N ASP A 71 5.96 -11.63 -0.04
CA ASP A 71 6.13 -12.76 -0.95
C ASP A 71 4.90 -13.68 -0.88
N VAL A 72 4.17 -13.80 -1.99
CA VAL A 72 2.88 -14.50 -2.02
C VAL A 72 2.71 -15.36 -3.26
N LEU A 73 2.02 -16.47 -3.09
CA LEU A 73 1.59 -17.34 -4.18
C LEU A 73 0.08 -17.18 -4.39
N TRP A 74 -0.33 -17.23 -5.66
CA TRP A 74 -1.73 -17.32 -6.03
C TRP A 74 -2.16 -18.78 -6.06
N ILE A 75 -3.17 -19.11 -5.26
CA ILE A 75 -3.74 -20.46 -5.22
C ILE A 75 -5.22 -20.42 -5.58
N TYR A 76 -5.63 -21.39 -6.39
CA TYR A 76 -7.02 -21.58 -6.78
C TYR A 76 -7.74 -22.39 -5.72
N ASP A 77 -8.84 -21.86 -5.20
CA ASP A 77 -9.69 -22.52 -4.22
C ASP A 77 -11.15 -22.47 -4.70
N PRO A 78 -11.72 -23.61 -5.16
CA PRO A 78 -13.07 -23.64 -5.69
C PRO A 78 -14.15 -23.42 -4.61
N ASN A 79 -13.79 -23.56 -3.33
CA ASN A 79 -14.71 -23.38 -2.20
C ASN A 79 -14.71 -21.93 -1.69
N VAL A 80 -13.73 -21.12 -2.10
CA VAL A 80 -13.70 -19.69 -1.83
C VAL A 80 -14.57 -19.01 -2.88
N GLY A 81 -15.87 -19.04 -2.61
CA GLY A 81 -16.84 -18.17 -3.23
C GLY A 81 -17.19 -17.10 -2.21
N PHE A 82 -16.67 -15.88 -2.37
CA PHE A 82 -17.27 -14.76 -1.67
C PHE A 82 -18.71 -14.66 -2.15
N ASP A 83 -19.68 -14.99 -1.30
CA ASP A 83 -21.13 -14.80 -1.53
C ASP A 83 -21.53 -13.33 -1.77
N ARG A 84 -20.55 -12.45 -1.98
CA ARG A 84 -20.64 -10.99 -1.92
C ARG A 84 -20.30 -10.31 -3.25
N TYR A 85 -19.61 -10.98 -4.18
CA TYR A 85 -19.37 -10.42 -5.51
C TYR A 85 -20.45 -10.87 -6.50
N ASP A 86 -21.54 -10.10 -6.54
CA ASP A 86 -22.61 -10.27 -7.51
C ASP A 86 -22.71 -9.06 -8.45
N SER A 87 -23.25 -9.33 -9.63
CA SER A 87 -23.65 -8.35 -10.63
C SER A 87 -24.63 -7.30 -10.11
N SER A 88 -25.44 -7.60 -9.09
CA SER A 88 -26.44 -6.67 -8.55
C SER A 88 -25.88 -5.61 -7.57
N TRP A 89 -24.60 -5.72 -7.18
CA TRP A 89 -24.00 -4.86 -6.15
C TRP A 89 -23.79 -3.43 -6.65
N LYS A 90 -24.35 -2.44 -5.94
CA LYS A 90 -24.44 -1.04 -6.40
C LYS A 90 -23.20 -0.22 -6.05
N GLU A 91 -22.44 -0.69 -5.07
CA GLU A 91 -21.26 -0.02 -4.51
C GLU A 91 -20.03 -0.19 -5.42
N ILE A 92 -20.06 -1.15 -6.35
CA ILE A 92 -18.99 -1.36 -7.32
C ILE A 92 -19.19 -0.42 -8.50
N CYS A 93 -18.18 0.38 -8.84
CA CYS A 93 -18.19 1.19 -10.06
C CYS A 93 -18.47 0.31 -11.29
N LYS A 94 -19.38 0.74 -12.18
CA LYS A 94 -19.81 -0.06 -13.34
C LYS A 94 -18.65 -0.57 -14.20
N GLY A 95 -17.60 0.24 -14.39
CA GLY A 95 -16.41 -0.16 -15.15
C GLY A 95 -15.62 -1.32 -14.52
N TRP A 96 -15.76 -1.56 -13.22
CA TRP A 96 -15.04 -2.58 -12.46
C TRP A 96 -15.88 -3.84 -12.18
N ASN A 97 -17.18 -3.82 -12.52
CA ASN A 97 -18.03 -4.99 -12.36
C ASN A 97 -17.86 -5.95 -13.56
N CYS A 98 -16.96 -6.92 -13.41
CA CYS A 98 -16.62 -7.90 -14.43
C CYS A 98 -17.79 -8.81 -14.81
N ILE A 99 -18.67 -9.14 -13.86
CA ILE A 99 -19.86 -9.98 -14.14
C ILE A 99 -20.87 -9.17 -14.95
N LEU A 100 -21.18 -7.94 -14.55
CA LEU A 100 -22.06 -7.04 -15.32
C LEU A 100 -21.51 -6.77 -16.73
N ASN A 101 -20.20 -6.61 -16.85
CA ASN A 101 -19.54 -6.35 -18.14
C ASN A 101 -19.29 -7.63 -18.95
N ASN A 102 -19.89 -8.76 -18.56
CA ASN A 102 -19.88 -10.02 -19.30
C ASN A 102 -18.47 -10.56 -19.60
N LYS A 103 -17.50 -10.33 -18.69
CA LYS A 103 -16.16 -10.88 -18.78
C LYS A 103 -16.23 -12.40 -18.66
N SER A 104 -15.67 -13.12 -19.64
CA SER A 104 -15.78 -14.58 -19.78
C SER A 104 -15.37 -15.35 -18.52
N ASN A 105 -14.31 -14.92 -17.83
CA ASN A 105 -13.83 -15.52 -16.59
C ASN A 105 -14.18 -14.70 -15.33
N GLY A 106 -15.19 -13.81 -15.39
CA GLY A 106 -15.54 -12.92 -14.28
C GLY A 106 -15.87 -13.65 -12.96
N ARG A 107 -16.50 -14.82 -13.06
CA ARG A 107 -16.85 -15.66 -11.89
C ARG A 107 -15.70 -16.55 -11.41
N ASP A 108 -14.66 -16.73 -12.20
CA ASP A 108 -13.52 -17.57 -11.82
C ASP A 108 -12.42 -16.76 -11.13
N ILE A 109 -12.36 -15.45 -11.37
CA ILE A 109 -11.40 -14.55 -10.72
C ILE A 109 -11.53 -14.61 -9.19
N ILE A 110 -12.76 -14.68 -8.67
CA ILE A 110 -13.04 -14.69 -7.23
C ILE A 110 -12.58 -15.97 -6.51
N LYS A 111 -12.19 -17.00 -7.26
CA LYS A 111 -11.71 -18.29 -6.72
C LYS A 111 -10.20 -18.31 -6.46
N TRP A 112 -9.50 -17.22 -6.80
CA TRP A 112 -8.07 -17.10 -6.56
C TRP A 112 -7.81 -16.34 -5.26
N ARG A 113 -6.96 -16.89 -4.38
CA ARG A 113 -6.57 -16.27 -3.11
C ARG A 113 -5.06 -16.12 -3.00
N TRP A 114 -4.64 -15.11 -2.25
CA TRP A 114 -3.23 -14.85 -1.96
C TRP A 114 -2.85 -15.68 -0.74
N LYS A 115 -1.75 -16.44 -0.84
CA LYS A 115 -1.21 -17.21 0.28
C LYS A 115 0.29 -16.96 0.43
N PRO A 116 0.73 -16.31 1.52
CA PRO A 116 2.13 -16.27 1.90
C PRO A 116 2.70 -17.68 2.15
N PRO A 117 4.01 -17.89 1.91
CA PRO A 117 4.67 -19.11 2.33
C PRO A 117 4.66 -19.21 3.86
N ASN A 118 4.44 -20.42 4.37
CA ASN A 118 4.51 -20.76 5.80
C ASN A 118 3.43 -20.14 6.72
N CYS A 119 2.37 -19.55 6.17
CA CYS A 119 1.24 -19.04 6.96
C CYS A 119 -0.10 -19.34 6.30
N ASP A 120 -1.14 -19.50 7.12
CA ASP A 120 -2.52 -19.53 6.66
C ASP A 120 -3.24 -18.25 7.13
N LEU A 121 -3.81 -17.52 6.16
CA LEU A 121 -4.61 -16.34 6.43
C LEU A 121 -6.03 -16.77 6.81
N PRO A 122 -6.59 -16.31 7.94
CA PRO A 122 -7.97 -16.59 8.27
C PRO A 122 -8.92 -15.90 7.28
N PRO A 123 -10.14 -16.43 7.07
CA PRO A 123 -11.17 -15.74 6.31
C PRO A 123 -11.45 -14.34 6.89
N PHE A 124 -11.72 -13.38 6.02
CA PHE A 124 -12.07 -12.03 6.45
C PHE A 124 -13.45 -12.01 7.12
N ASP A 125 -13.51 -11.63 8.40
CA ASP A 125 -14.76 -11.38 9.11
C ASP A 125 -15.14 -9.88 9.02
N PRO A 126 -16.16 -9.54 8.21
CA PRO A 126 -16.58 -8.15 8.05
C PRO A 126 -17.21 -7.56 9.30
N LEU A 127 -17.89 -8.38 10.12
CA LEU A 127 -18.55 -7.90 11.33
C LEU A 127 -17.51 -7.59 12.40
N GLN A 128 -16.53 -8.47 12.57
CA GLN A 128 -15.41 -8.22 13.47
C GLN A 128 -14.62 -6.99 13.05
N PHE A 129 -14.35 -6.83 11.74
CA PHE A 129 -13.68 -5.64 11.23
C PHE A 129 -14.45 -4.36 11.55
N LEU A 130 -15.75 -4.30 11.24
CA LEU A 130 -16.59 -3.12 11.49
C LEU A 130 -16.73 -2.81 12.99
N TYR A 131 -16.78 -3.84 13.84
CA TYR A 131 -16.79 -3.66 15.28
C TYR A 131 -15.46 -3.09 15.79
N THR A 132 -14.34 -3.62 15.29
CA THR A 132 -12.98 -3.22 15.70
C THR A 132 -12.67 -1.78 15.32
N TYR A 133 -13.09 -1.35 14.12
CA TYR A 133 -12.85 0.00 13.59
C TYR A 133 -14.06 0.92 13.71
N ARG A 134 -14.95 0.64 14.67
CA ARG A 134 -16.08 1.53 14.94
C ARG A 134 -15.55 2.92 15.29
N ASP A 135 -16.26 3.95 14.83
CA ASP A 135 -15.94 5.35 15.08
C ASP A 135 -14.55 5.79 14.55
N THR A 136 -13.97 5.01 13.63
CA THR A 136 -12.70 5.32 12.95
C THR A 136 -12.96 5.64 11.47
N ASN A 137 -12.39 6.75 11.00
CA ASN A 137 -12.43 7.10 9.57
C ASN A 137 -11.22 6.48 8.85
N ILE A 138 -11.48 5.62 7.87
CA ILE A 138 -10.47 5.00 7.01
C ILE A 138 -10.59 5.62 5.61
N GLY A 139 -9.50 6.17 5.10
CA GLY A 139 -9.45 6.79 3.76
C GLY A 139 -8.17 6.43 3.02
N THR A 140 -8.27 6.29 1.69
CA THR A 140 -7.13 6.07 0.80
C THR A 140 -6.72 7.38 0.12
N SER A 141 -5.42 7.59 -0.10
CA SER A 141 -4.95 8.71 -0.90
C SER A 141 -5.42 8.57 -2.35
N PRO A 142 -5.95 9.62 -3.00
CA PRO A 142 -6.48 9.54 -4.37
C PRO A 142 -5.47 9.01 -5.41
N ILE A 143 -4.18 9.22 -5.18
CA ILE A 143 -3.09 8.83 -6.09
C ILE A 143 -2.93 7.30 -6.16
N SER A 144 -3.34 6.55 -5.13
CA SER A 144 -3.17 5.08 -5.12
C SER A 144 -4.13 4.34 -6.04
N LEU A 145 -5.20 4.98 -6.52
CA LEU A 145 -6.25 4.35 -7.34
C LEU A 145 -6.09 4.61 -8.85
N SER A 146 -5.17 5.49 -9.27
CA SER A 146 -5.01 5.87 -10.67
C SER A 146 -4.05 4.96 -11.47
N GLN A 147 -3.52 3.89 -10.88
CA GLN A 147 -2.50 3.02 -11.50
C GLN A 147 -2.95 1.56 -11.73
N SER A 148 -4.22 1.22 -11.47
CA SER A 148 -4.75 -0.14 -11.73
C SER A 148 -5.60 -0.20 -13.00
#